data_AF-A0A845ZPT9-F1
#
_entry.id   AF-A0A845ZPT9-F1
#
_cell.length_a   1.000
_cell.length_b   1.000
_cell.length_c   1.000
_cell.angle_alpha   90.00
_cell.angle_beta   90.00
_cell.angle_gamma   90.00
#
_symmetry.space_group_name_H-M   'P 1'
#
loop_
_entity.id
_entity.type
_entity.pdbx_description
1 polymer ?
#
loop_
_entity_poly.entity_id
_entity_poly.type
_entity_poly.pdbx_seq_one_letter_code
_entity_poly.pdbx_strand_id
1 'polypeptide(L)'
;MSIVNDIMKRLSRRAIPLSADPEFVENVEATNPQVVLKKLADIPIQTWNYKSEDPAIRHMGPMAQDFYGAFGLGNTDKHIFHMDAIGVCLASIKGLNQLIEEQNHRIAQNQEKLEKNARLLEKLADLVSEQSEGID
;
A
#
# COMPACT_ATOMS: atom_id res chain seq x y z
N MET A 1 31.78 25.69 22.17
CA MET A 1 30.54 25.25 21.49
C MET A 1 30.38 23.72 21.36
N SER A 2 31.33 22.88 21.78
CA SER A 2 31.22 21.40 21.63
C SER A 2 30.46 20.72 22.78
N ILE A 3 30.73 21.14 24.03
CA ILE A 3 30.23 20.48 25.24
C ILE A 3 28.70 20.61 25.40
N VAL A 4 28.13 21.77 25.04
CA VAL A 4 26.69 21.99 25.10
C VAL A 4 25.95 21.14 24.06
N ASN A 5 26.53 20.94 22.88
CA ASN A 5 25.98 20.05 21.85
C ASN A 5 26.03 18.58 22.27
N ASP A 6 27.13 18.14 22.90
CA ASP A 6 27.24 16.77 23.42
C ASP A 6 26.30 16.51 24.60
N ILE A 7 26.10 17.50 25.46
CA ILE A 7 25.13 17.41 26.57
C ILE A 7 23.70 17.40 26.02
N MET A 8 23.36 18.25 25.05
CA MET A 8 22.07 18.22 24.36
C MET A 8 21.83 16.88 23.64
N LYS A 9 22.83 16.33 22.95
CA LYS A 9 22.76 15.00 22.32
C LYS A 9 22.59 13.86 23.33
N ARG A 10 23.15 13.98 24.54
CA ARG A 10 23.00 12.98 25.61
C ARG A 10 21.67 13.09 26.34
N LEU A 11 21.12 14.30 26.47
CA LEU A 11 19.82 14.56 27.09
C LEU A 11 18.67 14.26 26.13
N SER A 12 18.84 14.49 24.82
CA SER A 12 17.86 14.11 23.79
C SER A 12 17.75 12.61 23.57
N ARG A 13 18.75 11.81 23.99
CA ARG A 13 18.71 10.32 23.93
C ARG A 13 17.70 9.67 24.89
N ARG A 14 17.06 10.43 25.79
CA ARG A 14 16.06 9.89 26.75
C ARG A 14 14.61 10.21 26.42
N ALA A 15 14.35 11.00 25.38
CA ALA A 15 13.06 11.06 24.72
C ALA A 15 13.31 10.57 23.31
N ILE A 16 12.72 9.45 22.88
CA ILE A 16 12.69 9.14 21.45
C ILE A 16 12.01 10.35 20.81
N PRO A 17 12.72 11.20 20.06
CA PRO A 17 12.07 12.37 19.50
C PRO A 17 11.01 11.84 18.52
N LEU A 18 9.79 12.38 18.60
CA LEU A 18 8.76 12.24 17.56
C LEU A 18 9.19 12.96 16.26
N SER A 19 10.50 13.03 16.00
CA SER A 19 11.11 13.79 14.92
C SER A 19 11.87 12.80 14.06
N ALA A 20 11.30 12.49 12.90
CA ALA A 20 11.98 11.80 11.79
C ALA A 20 12.72 12.82 10.90
N ASP A 21 13.32 13.84 11.51
CA ASP A 21 14.14 14.84 10.80
C ASP A 21 15.41 14.15 10.26
N PRO A 22 15.81 14.42 9.00
CA PRO A 22 17.05 13.91 8.41
C PRO A 22 18.31 14.10 9.26
N GLU A 23 18.37 15.07 10.18
CA GLU A 23 19.49 15.24 11.12
C GLU A 23 19.58 14.10 12.15
N PHE A 24 18.45 13.45 12.47
CA PHE A 24 18.34 12.41 13.50
C PHE A 24 18.09 11.00 12.96
N VAL A 25 18.02 10.83 11.63
CA VAL A 25 17.83 9.53 10.98
C VAL A 25 18.96 9.21 10.01
N GLU A 26 19.18 7.93 9.76
CA GLU A 26 20.18 7.43 8.82
C GLU A 26 19.61 6.22 8.05
N ASN A 27 20.28 5.81 6.97
CA ASN A 27 19.88 4.67 6.13
C ASN A 27 18.46 4.81 5.55
N VAL A 28 18.12 6.01 5.08
CA VAL A 28 16.80 6.29 4.47
C VAL A 28 16.71 5.63 3.10
N GLU A 29 15.81 4.68 2.95
CA GLU A 29 15.58 3.94 1.71
C GLU A 29 14.13 4.09 1.23
N ALA A 30 13.95 4.13 -0.09
CA ALA A 30 12.62 4.15 -0.68
C ALA A 30 11.96 2.77 -0.55
N THR A 31 10.70 2.76 -0.13
CA THR A 31 9.89 1.54 -0.07
C THR A 31 9.04 1.39 -1.34
N ASN A 32 8.84 0.16 -1.82
CA ASN A 32 7.90 -0.13 -2.91
C ASN A 32 6.44 -0.21 -2.41
N PRO A 33 5.55 0.73 -2.76
CA PRO A 33 4.18 0.77 -2.24
C PRO A 33 3.32 -0.45 -2.62
N GLN A 34 3.47 -1.00 -3.83
CA GLN A 34 2.69 -2.16 -4.26
C GLN A 34 3.07 -3.42 -3.49
N VAL A 35 4.36 -3.59 -3.18
CA VAL A 35 4.84 -4.72 -2.36
C VAL A 35 4.28 -4.62 -0.94
N VAL A 36 4.28 -3.41 -0.36
CA VAL A 36 3.70 -3.18 0.98
C VAL A 36 2.21 -3.47 0.98
N LEU A 37 1.45 -2.95 0.00
CA LEU A 37 0.02 -3.23 -0.14
C LEU A 37 -0.23 -4.74 -0.20
N LYS A 38 0.49 -5.47 -1.05
CA LYS A 38 0.32 -6.91 -1.20
C LYS A 38 0.56 -7.65 0.11
N LYS A 39 1.64 -7.32 0.82
CA LYS A 39 1.94 -7.91 2.13
C LYS A 39 0.84 -7.59 3.15
N LEU A 40 0.40 -6.33 3.23
CA LEU A 40 -0.64 -5.92 4.18
C LEU A 40 -1.98 -6.61 3.89
N ALA A 41 -2.32 -6.83 2.62
CA ALA A 41 -3.55 -7.51 2.22
C ALA A 41 -3.61 -8.97 2.69
N ASP A 42 -2.45 -9.62 2.88
CA ASP A 42 -2.34 -10.99 3.38
C ASP A 42 -2.42 -11.07 4.93
N ILE A 43 -2.39 -9.94 5.64
CA ILE A 43 -2.39 -9.90 7.12
C ILE A 43 -3.83 -9.74 7.66
N PRO A 44 -4.27 -10.61 8.60
CA PRO A 44 -5.58 -10.45 9.24
C PRO A 44 -5.68 -9.15 10.06
N ILE A 45 -6.71 -8.36 9.81
CA ILE A 45 -7.13 -7.25 10.67
C ILE A 45 -8.26 -7.73 11.57
N GLN A 46 -8.05 -7.66 12.88
CA GLN A 46 -8.99 -8.17 13.87
C GLN A 46 -9.29 -7.10 14.90
N THR A 47 -10.38 -7.29 15.66
CA THR A 47 -10.62 -6.48 16.86
C THR A 47 -10.27 -7.28 18.09
N TRP A 48 -9.75 -6.60 19.11
CA TRP A 48 -9.29 -7.21 20.35
C TRP A 48 -9.36 -6.18 21.48
N ASN A 49 -9.16 -6.61 22.72
CA ASN A 49 -9.06 -5.74 23.89
C ASN A 49 -7.85 -6.16 24.72
N TYR A 50 -7.25 -5.24 25.49
CA TYR A 50 -6.23 -5.65 26.44
C TYR A 50 -6.88 -6.42 27.60
N LYS A 51 -6.16 -7.41 28.15
CA LYS A 51 -6.63 -8.20 29.29
C LYS A 51 -6.89 -7.37 30.55
N SER A 52 -6.23 -6.22 30.66
CA SER A 52 -6.34 -5.28 31.78
C SER A 52 -7.42 -4.22 31.59
N GLU A 53 -8.07 -4.18 30.44
CA GLU A 53 -9.12 -3.20 30.12
C GLU A 53 -10.52 -3.78 30.34
N ASP A 54 -11.50 -2.88 30.39
CA ASP A 54 -12.90 -3.25 30.34
C ASP A 54 -13.19 -4.06 29.04
N PRO A 55 -13.91 -5.20 29.13
CA PRO A 55 -14.25 -6.01 27.96
C PRO A 55 -15.01 -5.28 26.84
N ALA A 56 -15.67 -4.16 27.16
CA ALA A 56 -16.37 -3.33 26.18
C ALA A 56 -15.43 -2.46 25.33
N ILE A 57 -14.19 -2.20 25.78
CA ILE A 57 -13.21 -1.44 25.01
C ILE A 57 -12.66 -2.32 23.88
N ARG A 58 -12.71 -1.82 22.64
CA ARG A 58 -12.24 -2.55 21.46
C ARG A 58 -11.19 -1.75 20.70
N HIS A 59 -10.07 -2.39 20.43
CA HIS A 59 -9.02 -1.95 19.51
C HIS A 59 -9.15 -2.72 18.21
N MET A 60 -8.53 -2.20 17.14
CA MET A 60 -8.49 -2.85 15.83
C MET A 60 -7.07 -2.80 15.27
N GLY A 61 -6.62 -3.90 14.70
CA GLY A 61 -5.33 -3.99 14.04
C GLY A 61 -4.87 -5.43 13.85
N PRO A 62 -3.70 -5.62 13.22
CA PRO A 62 -3.08 -6.93 13.13
C PRO A 62 -2.51 -7.35 14.48
N MET A 63 -2.21 -8.65 14.61
CA MET A 63 -1.37 -9.12 15.71
C MET A 63 0.08 -8.71 15.46
N ALA A 64 0.82 -8.45 16.54
CA ALA A 64 2.19 -7.93 16.44
C ALA A 64 3.15 -8.89 15.72
N GLN A 65 2.97 -10.20 15.92
CA GLN A 65 3.80 -11.23 15.30
C GLN A 65 3.58 -11.32 13.80
N ASP A 66 2.33 -11.22 13.34
CA ASP A 66 2.01 -11.23 11.90
C ASP A 66 2.57 -9.98 11.22
N PHE A 67 2.42 -8.81 11.86
CA PHE A 67 2.98 -7.55 11.38
C PHE A 67 4.51 -7.60 11.29
N TYR A 68 5.16 -8.08 12.35
CA TYR A 68 6.61 -8.24 12.38
C TYR A 68 7.09 -9.28 11.35
N GLY A 69 6.39 -10.40 11.21
CA GLY A 69 6.71 -11.42 10.21
C GLY A 69 6.62 -10.91 8.77
N ALA A 70 5.67 -10.02 8.48
CA ALA A 70 5.51 -9.45 7.15
C ALA A 70 6.52 -8.32 6.82
N PHE A 71 6.79 -7.45 7.80
CA PHE A 71 7.54 -6.20 7.57
C PHE A 71 8.90 -6.12 8.25
N GLY A 72 9.12 -6.87 9.33
CA GLY A 72 10.37 -6.85 10.10
C GLY A 72 10.67 -5.49 10.75
N LEU A 73 9.65 -4.65 10.97
CA LEU A 73 9.81 -3.31 11.52
C LEU A 73 9.82 -3.32 13.05
N GLY A 74 10.60 -2.39 13.63
CA GLY A 74 10.84 -2.34 15.06
C GLY A 74 11.87 -3.36 15.55
N ASN A 75 12.07 -3.42 16.86
CA ASN A 75 13.06 -4.31 17.49
C ASN A 75 12.44 -5.51 18.22
N THR A 76 11.14 -5.78 18.02
CA THR A 76 10.42 -6.88 18.67
C THR A 76 9.16 -7.27 17.90
N ASP A 77 8.77 -8.54 18.00
CA ASP A 77 7.53 -9.11 17.48
C ASP A 77 6.33 -8.99 18.43
N LYS A 78 6.51 -8.36 19.60
CA LYS A 78 5.48 -8.24 20.64
C LYS A 78 4.73 -6.90 20.64
N HIS A 79 5.26 -5.93 19.92
CA HIS A 79 4.71 -4.58 19.86
C HIS A 79 4.72 -4.10 18.42
N ILE A 80 3.67 -3.38 18.05
CA ILE A 80 3.63 -2.61 16.82
C ILE A 80 3.90 -1.16 17.21
N PHE A 81 5.00 -0.60 16.72
CA PHE A 81 5.24 0.83 16.91
C PHE A 81 4.25 1.60 16.04
N HIS A 82 3.57 2.59 16.64
CA HIS A 82 2.52 3.36 15.96
C HIS A 82 3.04 4.02 14.67
N MET A 83 4.29 4.51 14.67
CA MET A 83 4.94 5.07 13.47
C MET A 83 5.05 4.04 12.35
N ASP A 84 5.40 2.80 12.66
CA ASP A 84 5.53 1.72 11.66
C ASP A 84 4.17 1.35 11.09
N ALA A 85 3.13 1.24 11.94
CA ALA A 85 1.77 0.98 11.49
C ALA A 85 1.25 2.09 10.56
N ILE A 86 1.50 3.36 10.91
CA ILE A 86 1.13 4.52 10.09
C ILE A 86 1.89 4.49 8.75
N GLY A 87 3.20 4.23 8.78
CA GLY A 87 4.04 4.14 7.59
C GLY A 87 3.56 3.05 6.62
N VAL A 88 3.28 1.85 7.14
CA VAL A 88 2.72 0.74 6.35
C VAL A 88 1.36 1.09 5.78
N CYS A 89 0.48 1.74 6.55
CA CYS A 89 -0.82 2.19 6.06
C CYS A 89 -0.69 3.20 4.91
N LEU A 90 0.14 4.23 5.08
CA LEU A 90 0.38 5.25 4.04
C LEU A 90 1.00 4.65 2.76
N ALA A 91 1.97 3.75 2.91
CA ALA A 91 2.57 3.04 1.77
C ALA A 91 1.54 2.15 1.07
N SER A 92 0.67 1.47 1.82
CA SER A 92 -0.40 0.64 1.24
C SER A 92 -1.43 1.47 0.47
N ILE A 93 -1.82 2.64 0.98
CA ILE A 93 -2.71 3.57 0.28
C ILE A 93 -2.09 4.04 -1.04
N LYS A 94 -0.78 4.37 -1.04
CA LYS A 94 -0.06 4.70 -2.28
C LYS A 94 -0.04 3.53 -3.26
N GLY A 95 0.22 2.31 -2.78
CA GLY A 95 0.16 1.10 -3.60
C GLY A 95 -1.23 0.86 -4.19
N LEU A 96 -2.28 1.15 -3.43
CA LEU A 96 -3.67 0.99 -3.88
C LEU A 96 -4.00 2.00 -4.97
N ASN A 97 -3.58 3.26 -4.79
CA ASN A 97 -3.75 4.27 -5.83
C ASN A 97 -3.04 3.88 -7.14
N GLN A 98 -1.81 3.34 -7.06
CA GLN A 98 -1.10 2.85 -8.23
C GLN A 98 -1.84 1.70 -8.93
N LEU A 99 -2.42 0.77 -8.16
CA LEU A 99 -3.22 -0.33 -8.72
C LEU A 99 -4.49 0.19 -9.41
N ILE A 100 -5.17 1.18 -8.84
CA ILE A 100 -6.36 1.81 -9.43
C ILE A 100 -6.01 2.48 -10.77
N GLU A 101 -4.93 3.26 -10.82
CA GLU A 101 -4.48 3.90 -12.07
C GLU A 101 -4.13 2.87 -13.14
N GLU A 102 -3.42 1.80 -12.77
CA GLU A 102 -3.09 0.71 -13.69
C GLU A 102 -4.35 0.01 -14.22
N GLN A 103 -5.34 -0.25 -13.36
CA GLN A 103 -6.61 -0.83 -13.76
C GLN A 103 -7.40 0.09 -14.69
N ASN A 104 -7.47 1.39 -14.39
CA ASN A 104 -8.13 2.38 -15.24
C ASN A 104 -7.51 2.43 -16.64
N HIS A 105 -6.18 2.41 -16.73
CA HIS A 105 -5.49 2.36 -18.02
C HIS A 105 -5.83 1.08 -18.80
N ARG A 106 -5.83 -0.09 -18.14
CA ARG A 106 -6.21 -1.35 -18.76
C ARG A 106 -7.66 -1.35 -19.24
N ILE A 107 -8.57 -0.76 -18.48
CA ILE A 107 -9.98 -0.61 -18.86
C ILE A 107 -10.10 0.25 -20.12
N ALA A 108 -9.44 1.41 -20.16
CA ALA A 108 -9.46 2.28 -21.34
C ALA A 108 -8.92 1.58 -22.60
N GLN A 109 -7.81 0.85 -22.48
CA GLN A 109 -7.24 0.07 -23.58
C GLN A 109 -8.19 -1.04 -24.05
N ASN A 110 -8.88 -1.70 -23.13
CA ASN A 110 -9.84 -2.75 -23.47
C ASN A 110 -11.08 -2.16 -24.15
N GLN A 111 -11.53 -0.98 -23.74
CA GLN A 111 -12.63 -0.27 -24.40
C GLN A 111 -12.26 0.10 -25.85
N GLU A 112 -11.06 0.66 -26.08
CA GLU A 112 -10.60 0.97 -27.44
C GLU A 112 -10.55 -0.27 -28.34
N LYS A 113 -10.03 -1.39 -27.82
CA LYS A 113 -10.01 -2.66 -28.54
C LYS A 113 -11.42 -3.17 -28.85
N LEU A 114 -12.34 -3.05 -27.89
CA LEU A 114 -13.73 -3.48 -28.08
C LEU A 114 -14.42 -2.67 -29.18
N GLU A 115 -14.26 -1.35 -29.17
CA GLU A 115 -14.78 -0.48 -30.23
C GLU A 115 -14.17 -0.80 -31.60
N LYS A 116 -12.86 -1.04 -31.65
CA LYS A 116 -12.19 -1.43 -32.90
C LYS A 116 -12.73 -2.76 -33.43
N ASN A 117 -12.91 -3.75 -32.54
CA ASN A 117 -13.47 -5.04 -32.92
C ASN A 117 -14.92 -4.91 -33.40
N ALA A 118 -15.74 -4.09 -32.74
CA ALA A 118 -17.11 -3.81 -33.18
C ALA A 118 -17.15 -3.22 -34.60
N ARG A 119 -16.31 -2.20 -34.88
CA ARG A 119 -16.19 -1.62 -36.23
C ARG A 119 -15.74 -2.63 -37.29
N LEU A 120 -14.83 -3.53 -36.94
CA LEU A 120 -14.38 -4.57 -37.86
C LEU A 120 -15.48 -5.61 -38.12
N LEU A 121 -16.27 -5.97 -37.11
CA LEU A 121 -17.40 -6.88 -37.26
C LEU A 121 -18.49 -6.28 -38.16
N GLU A 122 -18.81 -5.00 -38.00
CA GLU A 122 -19.74 -4.27 -38.89
C GLU A 122 -19.24 -4.33 -40.34
N LYS A 123 -17.98 -3.95 -40.58
CA LYS A 123 -17.39 -3.99 -41.93
C LYS A 123 -17.38 -5.39 -42.54
N LEU A 124 -17.12 -6.42 -41.75
CA LEU A 124 -17.18 -7.81 -42.22
C LEU A 124 -18.61 -8.23 -42.55
N ALA A 125 -19.60 -7.80 -41.76
CA ALA A 125 -21.00 -8.07 -42.05
C ALA A 125 -21.42 -7.43 -43.39
N ASP A 126 -21.03 -6.17 -43.62
CA ASP A 126 -21.30 -5.46 -44.87
C ASP A 126 -20.71 -6.19 -46.10
N LEU A 127 -19.43 -6.59 -46.02
CA LEU A 127 -18.76 -7.33 -47.08
C LEU A 127 -19.40 -8.69 -47.37
N VAL A 128 -19.89 -9.39 -46.34
CA VAL A 128 -20.59 -10.67 -46.51
C VAL A 128 -21.94 -10.46 -47.19
N SER A 129 -22.69 -9.40 -46.83
CA SER A 129 -23.94 -9.07 -47.52
C SER A 129 -23.70 -8.75 -49.00
N GLU A 130 -22.71 -7.93 -49.33
CA GLU A 130 -22.38 -7.58 -50.72
C GLU A 130 -21.98 -8.80 -51.56
N GLN A 131 -21.25 -9.77 -50.99
CA GLN A 131 -20.89 -11.01 -51.67
C GLN A 131 -22.09 -11.95 -51.89
N SER A 132 -23.10 -11.90 -51.01
CA SER A 132 -24.29 -12.73 -51.14
C SER A 132 -25.27 -12.24 -52.21
N GLU A 133 -25.28 -10.94 -52.51
CA GLU A 133 -26.12 -10.34 -53.57
C GLU A 133 -25.54 -10.52 -54.98
N GLY A 134 -24.25 -10.85 -55.12
CA GLY A 134 -23.57 -11.03 -56.41
C GLY A 134 -23.55 -12.47 -56.96
N ILE A 135 -24.32 -13.40 -56.39
CA ILE A 135 -24.35 -14.84 -56.77
C ILE A 135 -25.64 -15.25 -57.50
N ASP A 136 -26.57 -14.33 -57.76
CA ASP A 136 -27.77 -14.58 -58.59
C ASP A 136 -27.54 -14.29 -60.09
#